data_AF-A0A1Q3YZH2-F1
#
_entry.id   AF-A0A1Q3YZH2-F1
#
_cell.length_a   1.000
_cell.length_b   1.000
_cell.length_c   1.000
_cell.angle_alpha   90.00
_cell.angle_beta   90.00
_cell.angle_gamma   90.00
#
_symmetry.space_group_name_H-M   'P 1'
#
loop_
_entity.id
_entity.type
_entity.pdbx_description
1 polymer ?
#
loop_
_entity_poly.entity_id
_entity_poly.type
_entity_poly.pdbx_seq_one_letter_code
_entity_poly.pdbx_strand_id
1 'polypeptide(L)'
;MLATPAVAARIDLAGQVTYRERIALPDAATLEIQLVDQTLPSLPPRLDVKAPIGHGQVPLNFTLNFDEAIIIPTHDYALIASISVDSGLLFRNFQPYRVNPLAPEQPVLIVTNLVGQVVKPGASSAEPADPPHPAILDSVWTATTLGDAAILPRTKVTLTIGADMRAGGSGGCNSWFAPAELDGEALRFGPVTATLKACTQAVNQQEDAFRTALAAVATWQVDQDRLTLFGADGQPLMVFER
;
A
#
# COMPACT_ATOMS: atom_id res chain seq x y z
N MET A 1 24.30 -25.56 -45.61
CA MET A 1 23.94 -24.28 -44.96
C MET A 1 24.34 -24.41 -43.50
N LEU A 2 25.38 -23.69 -43.08
CA LEU A 2 25.78 -23.65 -41.67
C LEU A 2 24.82 -22.69 -40.96
N ALA A 3 24.04 -23.20 -40.00
CA ALA A 3 23.20 -22.37 -39.15
C ALA A 3 24.12 -21.55 -38.23
N THR A 4 24.14 -20.23 -38.41
CA THR A 4 24.75 -19.31 -37.45
C THR A 4 23.96 -19.40 -36.15
N PRO A 5 24.58 -19.61 -34.99
CA PRO A 5 23.86 -19.49 -33.72
C PRO A 5 23.42 -18.04 -33.59
N ALA A 6 22.11 -17.81 -33.45
CA ALA A 6 21.58 -16.52 -33.05
C ALA A 6 22.01 -16.28 -31.61
N VAL A 7 23.05 -15.47 -31.41
CA VAL A 7 23.41 -14.99 -30.08
C VAL A 7 22.36 -13.94 -29.71
N ALA A 8 21.50 -14.25 -28.74
CA ALA A 8 20.58 -13.27 -28.20
C ALA A 8 21.40 -12.10 -27.64
N ALA A 9 21.09 -10.87 -28.08
CA ALA A 9 21.73 -9.69 -27.55
C ALA A 9 21.37 -9.55 -26.06
N ARG A 10 22.36 -9.29 -25.21
CA ARG A 10 22.14 -9.07 -23.78
C ARG A 10 21.98 -7.60 -23.48
N ILE A 11 21.05 -7.30 -22.59
CA ILE A 11 20.76 -5.96 -22.10
C ILE A 11 21.14 -5.90 -20.63
N ASP A 12 21.77 -4.79 -20.25
CA ASP A 12 22.07 -4.44 -18.87
C ASP A 12 21.23 -3.22 -18.46
N LEU A 13 20.36 -3.40 -17.48
CA LEU A 13 19.54 -2.34 -16.89
C LEU A 13 19.95 -2.15 -15.44
N ALA A 14 20.57 -1.01 -15.13
CA ALA A 14 21.03 -0.66 -13.80
C ALA A 14 20.23 0.51 -13.21
N GLY A 15 20.07 0.52 -11.89
CA GLY A 15 19.36 1.56 -11.19
C GLY A 15 19.54 1.51 -9.68
N GLN A 16 18.80 2.39 -9.00
CA GLN A 16 18.81 2.52 -7.55
C GLN A 16 17.40 2.36 -6.99
N VAL A 17 17.29 1.71 -5.84
CA VAL A 17 16.09 1.63 -5.02
C VAL A 17 16.31 2.41 -3.74
N THR A 18 15.39 3.30 -3.41
CA THR A 18 15.41 4.09 -2.17
C THR A 18 14.04 4.06 -1.50
N TYR A 19 13.97 4.46 -0.24
CA TYR A 19 12.73 4.72 0.50
C TYR A 19 12.94 5.93 1.42
N ARG A 20 11.85 6.55 1.90
CA ARG A 20 11.91 7.84 2.58
C ARG A 20 12.12 7.72 4.08
N GLU A 21 11.70 6.60 4.64
CA GLU A 21 11.70 6.30 6.05
C GLU A 21 13.14 6.11 6.54
N ARG A 22 13.49 6.67 7.71
CA ARG A 22 14.84 6.50 8.31
C ARG A 22 14.90 5.24 9.15
N ILE A 23 14.50 4.12 8.56
CA ILE A 23 14.48 2.81 9.21
C ILE A 23 15.64 1.99 8.65
N ALA A 24 16.39 1.33 9.52
CA ALA A 24 17.41 0.38 9.11
C ALA A 24 16.73 -0.87 8.51
N LEU A 25 17.22 -1.35 7.37
CA LEU A 25 16.77 -2.64 6.87
C LEU A 25 17.21 -3.75 7.82
N PRO A 26 16.35 -4.72 8.13
CA PRO A 26 16.76 -5.90 8.87
C PRO A 26 17.87 -6.67 8.13
N ASP A 27 18.75 -7.33 8.88
CA ASP A 27 19.94 -8.03 8.35
C ASP A 27 19.61 -9.18 7.36
N ALA A 28 18.33 -9.59 7.28
CA ALA A 28 17.80 -10.63 6.40
C ALA A 28 16.92 -10.08 5.25
N ALA A 29 16.98 -8.79 4.94
CA ALA A 29 16.18 -8.22 3.87
C ALA A 29 16.66 -8.67 2.47
N THR A 30 15.70 -9.00 1.60
CA THR A 30 15.90 -9.36 0.20
C THR A 30 15.27 -8.30 -0.70
N LEU A 31 16.03 -7.84 -1.70
CA LEU A 31 15.55 -6.98 -2.77
C LEU A 31 15.09 -7.86 -3.93
N GLU A 32 13.86 -7.66 -4.36
CA GLU A 32 13.26 -8.27 -5.54
C GLU A 32 12.97 -7.19 -6.57
N ILE A 33 13.45 -7.39 -7.80
CA ILE A 33 13.17 -6.52 -8.94
C ILE A 33 12.49 -7.35 -10.02
N GLN A 34 11.28 -6.95 -10.39
CA GLN A 34 10.48 -7.58 -11.42
C GLN A 34 10.34 -6.65 -12.62
N LEU A 35 10.57 -7.19 -13.83
CA LEU A 35 10.23 -6.54 -15.09
C LEU A 35 8.88 -7.08 -15.56
N VAL A 36 7.85 -6.23 -15.56
CA VAL A 36 6.49 -6.59 -15.95
C VAL A 36 6.11 -5.98 -17.29
N ASP A 37 5.34 -6.74 -18.06
CA ASP A 37 4.71 -6.31 -19.31
C ASP A 37 3.35 -5.70 -18.97
N GLN A 38 3.25 -4.38 -19.05
CA GLN A 38 2.02 -3.64 -18.72
C GLN A 38 0.95 -3.77 -19.80
N THR A 39 1.33 -4.14 -21.02
CA THR A 39 0.38 -4.44 -22.10
C THR A 39 -0.39 -5.74 -21.80
N LEU A 40 0.24 -6.68 -21.08
CA LEU A 40 -0.35 -7.98 -20.70
C LEU A 40 -0.27 -8.22 -19.17
N PRO A 41 -1.05 -7.48 -18.35
CA PRO A 41 -0.89 -7.44 -16.89
C PRO A 41 -1.29 -8.73 -16.15
N SER A 42 -1.97 -9.66 -16.82
CA SER A 42 -2.35 -10.97 -16.26
C SER A 42 -1.25 -12.03 -16.40
N LEU A 43 -0.17 -11.74 -17.13
CA LEU A 43 0.97 -12.64 -17.28
C LEU A 43 1.97 -12.45 -16.14
N PRO A 44 2.75 -13.50 -15.80
CA PRO A 44 3.86 -13.36 -14.87
C PRO A 44 4.90 -12.36 -15.40
N PRO A 45 5.75 -11.81 -14.51
CA PRO A 45 6.87 -10.96 -14.91
C PRO A 45 7.72 -11.62 -15.99
N ARG A 46 8.24 -10.82 -16.94
CA ARG A 46 9.22 -11.28 -17.93
C ARG A 46 10.55 -11.65 -17.26
N LEU A 47 10.87 -10.94 -16.19
CA LEU A 47 12.04 -11.18 -15.36
C LEU A 47 11.68 -10.97 -13.90
N ASP A 48 12.19 -11.83 -13.03
CA ASP A 48 12.06 -11.76 -11.57
C ASP A 48 13.42 -12.11 -10.97
N VAL A 49 14.09 -11.13 -10.36
CA VAL A 49 15.43 -11.29 -9.78
C VAL A 49 15.37 -10.91 -8.31
N LYS A 50 15.97 -11.78 -7.47
CA LYS A 50 16.05 -11.59 -6.02
C LYS A 50 17.50 -11.63 -5.56
N ALA A 51 17.87 -10.70 -4.68
CA ALA A 51 19.19 -10.63 -4.10
C ALA A 51 19.13 -10.22 -2.61
N PRO A 52 19.93 -10.84 -1.73
CA PRO A 52 20.03 -10.39 -0.34
C PRO A 52 20.69 -8.99 -0.30
N ILE A 53 20.16 -8.13 0.57
CA ILE A 53 20.64 -6.74 0.73
C ILE A 53 21.79 -6.68 1.76
N GLY A 54 21.84 -7.63 2.70
CA GLY A 54 22.76 -7.62 3.84
C GLY A 54 22.56 -6.39 4.72
N HIS A 55 23.63 -5.86 5.32
CA HIS A 55 23.61 -4.63 6.12
C HIS A 55 23.54 -3.33 5.28
N GLY A 56 23.13 -3.43 4.00
CA GLY A 56 23.11 -2.30 3.08
C GLY A 56 22.15 -1.19 3.52
N GLN A 57 22.62 0.06 3.51
CA GLN A 57 21.75 1.23 3.64
C GLN A 57 21.32 1.71 2.26
N VAL A 58 20.10 2.22 2.15
CA VAL A 58 19.63 2.89 0.93
C VAL A 58 20.52 4.09 0.57
N PRO A 59 20.71 4.39 -0.72
CA PRO A 59 20.10 3.73 -1.89
C PRO A 59 20.76 2.38 -2.24
N LEU A 60 19.93 1.39 -2.56
CA LEU A 60 20.36 0.05 -2.97
C LEU A 60 20.56 0.01 -4.48
N ASN A 61 21.76 -0.36 -4.91
CA ASN A 61 22.04 -0.53 -6.34
C ASN A 61 21.53 -1.90 -6.82
N PHE A 62 20.95 -1.92 -8.02
CA PHE A 62 20.60 -3.16 -8.71
C PHE A 62 21.09 -3.16 -10.16
N THR A 63 21.24 -4.35 -10.73
CA THR A 63 21.54 -4.56 -12.14
C THR A 63 20.78 -5.79 -12.61
N LEU A 64 19.99 -5.63 -13.67
CA LEU A 64 19.30 -6.71 -14.36
C LEU A 64 20.07 -7.01 -15.65
N ASN A 65 20.50 -8.26 -15.81
CA ASN A 65 21.04 -8.75 -17.06
C ASN A 65 20.06 -9.76 -17.66
N PHE A 66 19.57 -9.49 -18.86
CA PHE A 66 18.60 -10.35 -19.54
C PHE A 66 18.78 -10.31 -21.05
N ASP A 67 18.31 -11.36 -21.72
CA ASP A 67 18.33 -11.45 -23.18
C ASP A 67 17.22 -10.57 -23.79
N GLU A 68 17.55 -9.80 -24.82
CA GLU A 68 16.61 -8.94 -25.55
C GLU A 68 15.38 -9.71 -26.07
N ALA A 69 15.53 -11.00 -26.35
CA ALA A 69 14.48 -11.87 -26.86
C ALA A 69 13.24 -12.00 -25.95
N ILE A 70 13.35 -11.64 -24.66
CA ILE A 70 12.21 -11.64 -23.73
C ILE A 70 11.34 -10.38 -23.86
N ILE A 71 11.78 -9.39 -24.65
CA ILE A 71 11.16 -8.08 -24.82
C ILE A 71 10.49 -8.00 -26.19
N ILE A 72 9.24 -7.54 -26.20
CA ILE A 72 8.46 -7.26 -27.39
C ILE A 72 8.50 -5.75 -27.62
N PRO A 73 9.12 -5.24 -28.70
CA PRO A 73 9.37 -3.80 -28.86
C PRO A 73 8.14 -2.89 -28.83
N THR A 74 6.94 -3.42 -29.09
CA THR A 74 5.68 -2.66 -29.13
C THR A 74 4.94 -2.65 -27.79
N HIS A 75 5.45 -3.32 -26.76
CA HIS A 75 4.80 -3.42 -25.46
C HIS A 75 5.34 -2.36 -24.48
N ASP A 76 4.50 -2.03 -23.49
CA ASP A 76 4.86 -1.16 -22.39
C ASP A 76 5.42 -1.98 -21.23
N TYR A 77 6.56 -1.55 -20.68
CA TYR A 77 7.22 -2.24 -19.58
C TYR A 77 7.37 -1.35 -18.35
N ALA A 78 7.38 -1.99 -17.19
CA ALA A 78 7.68 -1.33 -15.94
C ALA A 78 8.45 -2.22 -14.98
N LEU A 79 9.18 -1.57 -14.07
CA LEU A 79 9.87 -2.20 -12.95
C LEU A 79 9.01 -2.11 -11.70
N ILE A 80 8.96 -3.23 -11.00
CA ILE A 80 8.42 -3.33 -9.65
C ILE A 80 9.58 -3.71 -8.75
N ALA A 81 9.92 -2.83 -7.81
CA ALA A 81 10.91 -3.10 -6.78
C ALA A 81 10.17 -3.43 -5.49
N SER A 82 10.57 -4.53 -4.85
CA SER A 82 10.02 -5.01 -3.60
C SER A 82 11.16 -5.34 -2.63
N ILE A 83 11.04 -4.95 -1.36
CA ILE A 83 11.96 -5.35 -0.30
C ILE A 83 11.17 -6.19 0.68
N SER A 84 11.61 -7.43 0.93
CA SER A 84 10.94 -8.37 1.83
C SER A 84 11.91 -8.96 2.84
N VAL A 85 11.38 -9.41 3.97
CA VAL A 85 12.04 -10.30 4.94
C VAL A 85 11.25 -11.60 5.03
N ASP A 86 11.72 -12.58 5.82
CA ASP A 86 11.02 -13.87 5.99
C ASP A 86 9.57 -13.70 6.47
N SER A 87 9.28 -12.64 7.25
CA SER A 87 7.93 -12.35 7.73
C SER A 87 7.02 -11.66 6.69
N GLY A 88 7.54 -11.22 5.54
CA GLY A 88 6.72 -10.66 4.46
C GLY A 88 7.34 -9.47 3.73
N LEU A 89 6.54 -8.90 2.83
CA LEU A 89 6.89 -7.70 2.07
C LEU A 89 6.93 -6.47 2.99
N LEU A 90 8.03 -5.71 2.94
CA LEU A 90 8.22 -4.48 3.71
C LEU A 90 8.07 -3.23 2.84
N PHE A 91 8.67 -3.20 1.65
CA PHE A 91 8.61 -2.03 0.77
C PHE A 91 8.25 -2.43 -0.65
N ARG A 92 7.49 -1.58 -1.35
CA ARG A 92 7.20 -1.69 -2.78
C ARG A 92 6.88 -0.34 -3.37
N ASN A 93 7.19 -0.11 -4.64
CA ASN A 93 6.75 1.10 -5.32
C ASN A 93 5.23 1.07 -5.60
N PHE A 94 4.51 2.13 -5.23
CA PHE A 94 3.06 2.24 -5.43
C PHE A 94 2.67 2.27 -6.92
N GLN A 95 3.45 2.98 -7.72
CA GLN A 95 3.32 2.98 -9.19
C GLN A 95 4.48 2.20 -9.80
N PRO A 96 4.22 1.22 -10.70
CA PRO A 96 5.28 0.58 -11.48
C PRO A 96 6.12 1.62 -12.20
N TYR A 97 7.45 1.52 -12.07
CA TYR A 97 8.37 2.47 -12.69
C TYR A 97 8.50 2.15 -14.17
N ARG A 98 7.88 2.95 -15.04
CA ARG A 98 7.94 2.73 -16.49
C ARG A 98 9.37 2.80 -16.99
N VAL A 99 9.72 1.87 -17.86
CA VAL A 99 11.05 1.82 -18.47
C VAL A 99 10.93 1.33 -19.91
N ASN A 100 11.84 1.78 -20.77
CA ASN A 100 12.10 1.14 -22.04
C ASN A 100 13.27 0.15 -21.85
N PRO A 101 13.03 -1.17 -21.82
CA PRO A 101 14.09 -2.13 -21.56
C PRO A 101 15.15 -2.17 -22.67
N LEU A 102 14.77 -1.84 -23.92
CA LEU A 102 15.66 -1.84 -25.08
C LEU A 102 16.55 -0.58 -25.14
N ALA A 103 16.13 0.49 -24.47
CA ALA A 103 16.88 1.75 -24.39
C ALA A 103 16.63 2.40 -23.01
N PRO A 104 17.23 1.88 -21.93
CA PRO A 104 16.96 2.36 -20.58
C PRO A 104 17.50 3.78 -20.38
N GLU A 105 16.62 4.73 -20.09
CA GLU A 105 16.99 6.11 -19.74
C GLU A 105 17.55 6.16 -18.31
N GLN A 106 18.66 6.88 -18.11
CA GLN A 106 19.35 6.98 -16.81
C GLN A 106 19.22 8.40 -16.21
N PRO A 107 19.17 8.54 -14.87
CA PRO A 107 19.24 7.48 -13.87
C PRO A 107 17.87 6.83 -13.56
N VAL A 108 17.83 5.49 -13.52
CA VAL A 108 16.68 4.76 -12.97
C VAL A 108 16.74 4.86 -11.45
N LEU A 109 15.84 5.66 -10.87
CA LEU A 109 15.67 5.80 -9.42
C LEU A 109 14.25 5.41 -9.04
N ILE A 110 14.11 4.27 -8.36
CA ILE A 110 12.84 3.75 -7.88
C ILE A 110 12.70 4.12 -6.41
N VAL A 111 11.66 4.89 -6.09
CA VAL A 111 11.27 5.17 -4.71
C VAL A 111 10.22 4.15 -4.29
N THR A 112 10.55 3.34 -3.30
CA THR A 112 9.65 2.37 -2.68
C THR A 112 8.99 2.97 -1.45
N ASN A 113 7.80 2.47 -1.14
CA ASN A 113 7.01 2.87 0.02
C ASN A 113 6.85 1.67 0.93
N LEU A 114 6.76 1.92 2.24
CA LEU A 114 6.44 0.86 3.20
C LEU A 114 5.06 0.28 2.85
N VAL A 115 5.01 -1.04 2.65
CA VAL A 115 3.79 -1.81 2.50
C VAL A 115 3.64 -2.58 3.81
N GLY A 116 2.54 -2.35 4.54
CA GLY A 116 2.22 -3.16 5.71
C GLY A 116 2.29 -4.65 5.34
N GLN A 117 2.92 -5.45 6.21
CA GLN A 117 3.37 -6.81 5.93
C GLN A 117 2.33 -7.61 5.13
N VAL A 118 2.65 -7.92 3.88
CA VAL A 118 1.82 -8.85 3.08
C VAL A 118 2.13 -10.26 3.57
N VAL A 119 1.35 -10.72 4.54
CA VAL A 119 1.31 -12.13 4.92
C VAL A 119 0.81 -12.92 3.71
N LYS A 120 1.65 -13.83 3.21
CA LYS A 120 1.37 -14.70 2.08
C LYS A 120 0.13 -15.57 2.41
N PRO A 121 -0.97 -15.53 1.64
CA PRO A 121 -2.10 -16.40 1.88
C PRO A 121 -1.73 -17.82 1.44
N GLY A 122 -1.56 -18.72 2.40
CA GLY A 122 -1.48 -20.15 2.14
C GLY A 122 -0.33 -20.87 2.84
N ALA A 123 -0.53 -21.17 4.13
CA ALA A 123 -0.14 -22.44 4.73
C ALA A 123 -0.82 -22.53 6.09
N SER A 124 -1.96 -23.20 6.12
CA SER A 124 -2.59 -23.67 7.35
C SER A 124 -1.69 -24.75 7.97
N SER A 125 -1.23 -24.53 9.20
CA SER A 125 -1.09 -25.57 10.23
C SER A 125 -0.96 -24.89 11.59
N ALA A 126 -1.84 -25.31 12.49
CA ALA A 126 -2.05 -24.76 13.81
C ALA A 126 -0.83 -24.85 14.74
N GLU A 127 -0.49 -23.74 15.43
CA GLU A 127 0.10 -23.64 16.78
C GLU A 127 0.05 -22.15 17.24
N PRO A 128 0.06 -21.85 18.56
CA PRO A 128 -1.00 -21.15 19.28
C PRO A 128 -1.15 -19.64 18.94
N ALA A 129 -2.40 -19.18 19.00
CA ALA A 129 -2.81 -17.82 18.65
C ALA A 129 -2.08 -16.72 19.43
N ASP A 130 -1.36 -15.87 18.69
CA ASP A 130 -1.28 -14.45 19.04
C ASP A 130 -2.71 -13.92 19.24
N PRO A 131 -2.96 -13.02 20.21
CA PRO A 131 -4.30 -12.46 20.39
C PRO A 131 -4.78 -11.87 19.07
N PRO A 132 -6.07 -12.05 18.70
CA PRO A 132 -6.57 -11.66 17.40
C PRO A 132 -6.24 -10.19 17.14
N HIS A 133 -5.48 -9.92 16.08
CA HIS A 133 -5.31 -8.56 15.60
C HIS A 133 -6.70 -8.03 15.27
N PRO A 134 -7.10 -6.87 15.82
CA PRO A 134 -8.46 -6.41 15.68
C PRO A 134 -8.76 -6.14 14.21
N ALA A 135 -9.86 -6.72 13.70
CA ALA A 135 -10.23 -6.72 12.28
C ALA A 135 -10.34 -5.34 11.62
N ILE A 136 -10.35 -4.28 12.43
CA ILE A 136 -10.35 -2.89 12.00
C ILE A 136 -9.00 -2.41 11.43
N LEU A 137 -7.88 -3.02 11.84
CA LEU A 137 -6.54 -2.62 11.41
C LEU A 137 -6.22 -3.06 9.97
N ASP A 138 -5.33 -2.31 9.32
CA ASP A 138 -4.79 -2.53 7.98
C ASP A 138 -5.84 -2.78 6.88
N SER A 139 -7.07 -2.28 7.11
CA SER A 139 -8.22 -2.43 6.23
C SER A 139 -8.73 -1.07 5.74
N VAL A 140 -9.21 -1.03 4.50
CA VAL A 140 -9.85 0.17 3.93
C VAL A 140 -11.35 0.04 4.10
N TRP A 141 -11.92 0.92 4.92
CA TRP A 141 -13.34 1.00 5.18
C TRP A 141 -13.92 2.20 4.43
N THR A 142 -15.03 2.01 3.72
CA THR A 142 -15.75 3.07 3.01
C THR A 142 -17.02 3.41 3.78
N ALA A 143 -17.19 4.68 4.17
CA ALA A 143 -18.35 5.08 4.95
C ALA A 143 -19.63 5.00 4.11
N THR A 144 -20.67 4.41 4.69
CA THR A 144 -22.01 4.35 4.11
C THR A 144 -22.91 5.39 4.78
N THR A 145 -22.78 5.55 6.10
CA THR A 145 -23.52 6.55 6.88
C THR A 145 -22.63 7.33 7.83
N LEU A 146 -23.05 8.56 8.10
CA LEU A 146 -22.49 9.47 9.08
C LEU A 146 -23.66 9.99 9.94
N GLY A 147 -23.78 9.47 11.15
CA GLY A 147 -24.99 9.52 11.96
C GLY A 147 -26.18 8.91 11.20
N ASP A 148 -27.29 9.62 11.15
CA ASP A 148 -28.50 9.22 10.41
C ASP A 148 -28.46 9.58 8.93
N ALA A 149 -27.40 10.26 8.46
CA ALA A 149 -27.28 10.73 7.09
C ALA A 149 -26.45 9.77 6.23
N ALA A 150 -26.91 9.52 5.00
CA ALA A 150 -26.11 8.83 4.00
C ALA A 150 -24.99 9.74 3.47
N ILE A 151 -23.85 9.15 3.11
CA ILE A 151 -22.75 9.88 2.46
C ILE A 151 -23.20 10.45 1.12
N LEU A 152 -22.81 11.70 0.85
CA LEU A 152 -23.16 12.42 -0.37
C LEU A 152 -22.67 11.67 -1.62
N PRO A 153 -23.50 11.60 -2.68
CA PRO A 153 -23.13 10.93 -3.91
C PRO A 153 -21.89 11.58 -4.53
N ARG A 154 -21.05 10.76 -5.16
CA ARG A 154 -19.76 11.15 -5.76
C ARG A 154 -18.70 11.65 -4.76
N THR A 155 -18.94 11.52 -3.46
CA THR A 155 -17.90 11.63 -2.44
C THR A 155 -17.52 10.24 -1.96
N LYS A 156 -16.23 10.00 -1.71
CA LYS A 156 -15.76 8.76 -1.09
C LYS A 156 -15.13 9.10 0.25
N VAL A 157 -15.83 8.73 1.32
CA VAL A 157 -15.31 8.85 2.69
C VAL A 157 -14.69 7.50 3.06
N THR A 158 -13.44 7.51 3.48
CA THR A 158 -12.72 6.28 3.83
C THR A 158 -12.00 6.41 5.16
N LEU A 159 -11.80 5.27 5.81
CA LEU A 159 -11.07 5.11 7.05
C LEU A 159 -10.15 3.90 6.97
N THR A 160 -8.89 4.10 7.34
CA THR A 160 -7.89 3.04 7.51
C THR A 160 -7.11 3.36 8.76
N ILE A 161 -6.81 2.33 9.56
CA ILE A 161 -5.95 2.41 10.74
C ILE A 161 -4.78 1.46 10.49
N GLY A 162 -3.57 1.98 10.37
CA GLY A 162 -2.38 1.16 10.22
C GLY A 162 -1.98 0.47 11.52
N ALA A 163 -1.20 -0.60 11.43
CA ALA A 163 -0.57 -1.24 12.59
C ALA A 163 0.31 -0.30 13.45
N ASP A 164 0.74 0.84 12.89
CA ASP A 164 1.45 1.91 13.59
C ASP A 164 0.53 2.88 14.34
N MET A 165 -0.76 2.54 14.46
CA MET A 165 -1.80 3.33 15.12
C MET A 165 -2.02 4.70 14.48
N ARG A 166 -1.76 4.83 13.18
CA ARG A 166 -2.13 6.02 12.40
C ARG A 166 -3.40 5.76 11.63
N ALA A 167 -4.40 6.60 11.86
CA ALA A 167 -5.64 6.61 11.13
C ALA A 167 -5.60 7.65 10.00
N GLY A 168 -6.28 7.37 8.90
CA GLY A 168 -6.46 8.34 7.83
C GLY A 168 -7.34 7.85 6.69
N GLY A 169 -7.53 8.72 5.71
CA GLY A 169 -8.31 8.43 4.53
C GLY A 169 -8.78 9.67 3.79
N SER A 170 -9.90 9.53 3.08
CA SER A 170 -10.59 10.63 2.41
C SER A 170 -11.82 11.04 3.21
N GLY A 171 -12.06 12.34 3.38
CA GLY A 171 -13.29 12.92 3.93
C GLY A 171 -14.35 13.21 2.86
N GLY A 172 -14.04 12.92 1.60
CA GLY A 172 -14.90 13.16 0.43
C GLY A 172 -14.25 14.11 -0.58
N CYS A 173 -13.58 15.16 -0.11
CA CYS A 173 -12.82 16.11 -0.94
C CYS A 173 -11.38 16.26 -0.43
N ASN A 174 -11.23 16.38 0.88
CA ASN A 174 -9.98 16.51 1.61
C ASN A 174 -9.49 15.15 2.12
N SER A 175 -8.17 14.99 2.18
CA SER A 175 -7.55 13.87 2.88
C SER A 175 -7.42 14.22 4.36
N TRP A 176 -7.56 13.23 5.23
CA TRP A 176 -7.47 13.39 6.68
C TRP A 176 -6.55 12.36 7.32
N PHE A 177 -5.97 12.72 8.47
CA PHE A 177 -5.04 11.91 9.23
C PHE A 177 -5.20 12.20 10.74
N ALA A 178 -5.09 11.18 11.58
CA ALA A 178 -5.11 11.31 13.03
C ALA A 178 -4.31 10.15 13.67
N PRO A 179 -3.68 10.33 14.85
CA PRO A 179 -3.29 9.18 15.66
C PRO A 179 -4.54 8.47 16.18
N ALA A 180 -4.47 7.15 16.36
CA ALA A 180 -5.50 6.34 16.97
C ALA A 180 -4.95 5.61 18.20
N GLU A 181 -5.81 5.31 19.17
CA GLU A 181 -5.51 4.47 20.32
C GLU A 181 -6.57 3.38 20.36
N LEU A 182 -6.14 2.13 20.43
CA LEU A 182 -7.02 0.98 20.44
C LEU A 182 -6.64 0.06 21.60
N ASP A 183 -7.62 -0.25 22.43
CA ASP A 183 -7.49 -1.10 23.61
C ASP A 183 -8.74 -2.00 23.71
N GLY A 184 -8.62 -3.22 23.19
CA GLY A 184 -9.76 -4.12 23.00
C GLY A 184 -10.83 -3.50 22.10
N GLU A 185 -12.02 -3.26 22.66
CA GLU A 185 -13.16 -2.64 21.97
C GLU A 185 -13.16 -1.10 22.05
N ALA A 186 -12.27 -0.52 22.86
CA ALA A 186 -12.12 0.93 22.93
C ALA A 186 -11.30 1.42 21.74
N LEU A 187 -11.80 2.47 21.08
CA LEU A 187 -11.10 3.16 20.00
C LEU A 187 -11.24 4.66 20.22
N ARG A 188 -10.12 5.37 20.16
CA ARG A 188 -10.08 6.82 20.26
C ARG A 188 -9.21 7.38 19.16
N PHE A 189 -9.64 8.47 18.55
CA PHE A 189 -8.81 9.24 17.64
C PHE A 189 -8.29 10.48 18.35
N GLY A 190 -7.01 10.76 18.19
CA GLY A 190 -6.43 12.02 18.61
C GLY A 190 -6.74 13.15 17.61
N PRO A 191 -5.96 14.25 17.63
CA PRO A 191 -6.24 15.42 16.82
C PRO A 191 -6.31 15.10 15.31
N VAL A 192 -7.46 15.35 14.71
CA VAL A 192 -7.70 15.12 13.28
C VAL A 192 -7.17 16.29 12.47
N THR A 193 -6.24 16.01 11.56
CA THR A 193 -5.70 16.95 10.59
C THR A 193 -6.28 16.66 9.21
N ALA A 194 -6.65 17.69 8.45
CA ALA A 194 -7.14 17.54 7.08
C ALA A 194 -6.48 18.55 6.13
N THR A 195 -6.44 18.20 4.85
CA THR A 195 -6.08 19.17 3.80
C THR A 195 -7.19 20.22 3.63
N LEU A 196 -6.87 21.32 2.95
CA LEU A 196 -7.84 22.40 2.66
C LEU A 196 -7.97 22.62 1.15
N LYS A 197 -8.81 21.83 0.50
CA LYS A 197 -9.25 22.02 -0.89
C LYS A 197 -10.54 22.82 -0.91
N ALA A 198 -10.74 23.57 -2.00
CA ALA A 198 -12.01 24.23 -2.25
C ALA A 198 -13.04 23.19 -2.71
N CYS A 199 -14.06 22.95 -1.89
CA CYS A 199 -15.15 22.02 -2.14
C CYS A 199 -16.49 22.75 -2.08
N THR A 200 -17.57 22.12 -2.51
CA THR A 200 -18.91 22.68 -2.33
C THR A 200 -19.29 22.73 -0.85
N GLN A 201 -20.19 23.63 -0.47
CA GLN A 201 -20.62 23.80 0.92
C GLN A 201 -21.15 22.49 1.54
N ALA A 202 -21.91 21.70 0.78
CA ALA A 202 -22.45 20.43 1.26
C ALA A 202 -21.34 19.41 1.59
N VAL A 203 -20.28 19.35 0.77
CA VAL A 203 -19.15 18.44 1.02
C VAL A 203 -18.32 18.90 2.22
N ASN A 204 -18.11 20.22 2.38
CA ASN A 204 -17.46 20.75 3.58
C ASN A 204 -18.25 20.42 4.85
N GLN A 205 -19.59 20.56 4.84
CA GLN A 205 -20.43 20.20 5.98
C GLN A 205 -20.34 18.71 6.33
N GLN A 206 -20.31 17.83 5.34
CA GLN A 206 -20.08 16.40 5.57
C GLN A 206 -18.71 16.15 6.20
N GLU A 207 -17.65 16.81 5.71
CA GLU A 207 -16.31 16.67 6.27
C GLU A 207 -16.20 17.19 7.70
N ASP A 208 -16.87 18.29 8.02
CA ASP A 208 -16.94 18.84 9.38
C ASP A 208 -17.66 17.88 10.32
N ALA A 209 -18.80 17.33 9.89
CA ALA A 209 -19.54 16.33 10.62
C ALA A 209 -18.72 15.04 10.82
N PHE A 210 -17.98 14.61 9.80
CA PHE A 210 -17.11 13.44 9.87
C PHE A 210 -15.99 13.61 10.88
N ARG A 211 -15.29 14.76 10.86
CA ARG A 211 -14.23 15.05 11.85
C ARG A 211 -14.78 15.18 13.27
N THR A 212 -15.98 15.73 13.41
CA THR A 212 -16.66 15.83 14.71
C THR A 212 -17.03 14.45 15.23
N ALA A 213 -17.55 13.58 14.36
CA ALA A 213 -17.88 12.20 14.71
C ALA A 213 -16.63 11.40 15.10
N LEU A 214 -15.51 11.52 14.36
CA LEU A 214 -14.24 10.89 14.71
C LEU A 214 -13.75 11.27 16.11
N ALA A 215 -13.87 12.54 16.49
CA ALA A 215 -13.48 13.01 17.82
C ALA A 215 -14.38 12.46 18.96
N ALA A 216 -15.60 12.01 18.63
CA ALA A 216 -16.55 11.48 19.60
C ALA A 216 -16.53 9.94 19.72
N VAL A 217 -15.74 9.25 18.89
CA VAL A 217 -15.64 7.77 18.91
C VAL A 217 -15.05 7.32 20.25
N ALA A 218 -15.71 6.33 20.85
CA ALA A 218 -15.29 5.70 22.09
C ALA A 218 -15.08 4.19 21.92
N THR A 219 -15.91 3.52 21.12
CA THR A 219 -15.83 2.10 20.87
C THR A 219 -16.08 1.77 19.40
N TRP A 220 -15.72 0.55 19.01
CA TRP A 220 -15.87 0.05 17.64
C TRP A 220 -16.38 -1.38 17.64
N GLN A 221 -17.04 -1.77 16.56
CA GLN A 221 -17.45 -3.16 16.34
C GLN A 221 -17.34 -3.49 14.86
N VAL A 222 -16.78 -4.66 14.55
CA VAL A 222 -16.80 -5.23 13.20
C VAL A 222 -17.71 -6.45 13.21
N ASP A 223 -18.66 -6.47 12.27
CA ASP A 223 -19.53 -7.59 11.97
C ASP A 223 -19.37 -7.92 10.48
N GLN A 224 -18.65 -9.02 10.18
CA GLN A 224 -18.26 -9.40 8.82
C GLN A 224 -17.52 -8.27 8.08
N ASP A 225 -18.13 -7.69 7.04
CA ASP A 225 -17.61 -6.60 6.23
C ASP A 225 -18.21 -5.25 6.61
N ARG A 226 -18.84 -5.14 7.78
CA ARG A 226 -19.45 -3.90 8.31
C ARG A 226 -18.74 -3.45 9.57
N LEU A 227 -18.17 -2.24 9.55
CA LEU A 227 -17.59 -1.58 10.71
C LEU A 227 -18.56 -0.51 11.22
N THR A 228 -18.86 -0.54 12.52
CA THR A 228 -19.62 0.53 13.18
C THR A 228 -18.74 1.18 14.26
N LEU A 229 -18.69 2.51 14.24
CA LEU A 229 -18.04 3.31 15.28
C LEU A 229 -19.10 3.93 16.17
N PHE A 230 -18.92 3.81 17.49
CA PHE A 230 -19.89 4.25 18.48
C PHE A 230 -19.34 5.39 19.34
N GLY A 231 -20.26 6.26 19.77
CA GLY A 231 -19.98 7.27 20.77
C GLY A 231 -19.92 6.70 22.18
N ALA A 232 -19.50 7.52 23.14
CA ALA A 232 -19.48 7.16 24.56
C ALA A 232 -20.88 6.87 25.14
N ASP A 233 -21.93 7.33 24.47
CA ASP A 233 -23.34 7.06 24.77
C ASP A 233 -23.86 5.75 24.15
N GLY A 234 -23.02 5.03 23.41
CA GLY A 234 -23.37 3.79 22.70
C GLY A 234 -24.14 4.01 21.41
N GLN A 235 -24.32 5.24 20.93
CA GLN A 235 -24.99 5.52 19.66
C GLN A 235 -24.04 5.30 18.47
N PRO A 236 -24.51 4.73 17.36
CA PRO A 236 -23.70 4.58 16.16
C PRO A 236 -23.44 5.96 15.54
N LEU A 237 -22.17 6.37 15.51
CA LEU A 237 -21.74 7.63 14.91
C LEU A 237 -21.49 7.48 13.41
N MET A 238 -20.94 6.34 12.99
CA MET A 238 -20.59 6.09 11.59
C MET A 238 -20.66 4.60 11.29
N VAL A 239 -21.11 4.26 10.09
CA VAL A 239 -21.09 2.90 9.56
C VAL A 239 -20.25 2.90 8.29
N PHE A 240 -19.43 1.86 8.17
CA PHE A 240 -18.56 1.64 7.03
C PHE A 240 -18.69 0.21 6.53
N GLU A 241 -18.35 0.03 5.26
CA GLU A 241 -18.28 -1.26 4.59
C GLU A 241 -16.92 -1.43 3.92
N ARG A 242 -16.47 -2.68 3.79
CA ARG A 242 -15.20 -3.04 3.17
C ARG A 242 -15.31 -3.15 1.64
#